data_AF-A0A535K4T7-F1
#
_entry.id   AF-A0A535K4T7-F1
#
_cell.length_a   1.000
_cell.length_b   1.000
_cell.length_c   1.000
_cell.angle_alpha   90.00
_cell.angle_beta   90.00
_cell.angle_gamma   90.00
#
_symmetry.space_group_name_H-M   'P 1'
#
loop_
_entity.id
_entity.type
_entity.pdbx_description
1 polymer ?
#
loop_
_entity_poly.entity_id
_entity_poly.type
_entity_poly.pdbx_seq_one_letter_code
_entity_poly.pdbx_strand_id
1 'polypeptide(L)'
;MAQDAATVQAARYAGELGGDAPELRRFLADELRAAGIDPARVSVDVAPSRVGWREPIRVSVSSAYPVSIPFLFATTVPLRSSAISRGEVNR
;
A
#
# COMPACT_ATOMS: atom_id res chain seq x y z
N MET A 1 -3.15 6.22 -11.94
CA MET A 1 -2.17 5.58 -11.04
C MET A 1 -2.48 5.92 -9.59
N ALA A 2 -3.72 5.65 -9.15
CA ALA A 2 -4.18 6.02 -7.81
C ALA A 2 -3.62 5.09 -6.72
N GLN A 3 -3.40 3.80 -7.04
CA GLN A 3 -2.71 2.84 -6.18
C GLN A 3 -1.26 3.28 -5.85
N ASP A 4 -0.54 3.87 -6.81
CA ASP A 4 0.82 4.35 -6.59
C ASP A 4 0.86 5.56 -5.65
N ALA A 5 -0.06 6.51 -5.83
CA ALA A 5 -0.20 7.65 -4.94
C ALA A 5 -0.52 7.21 -3.49
N ALA A 6 -1.49 6.30 -3.33
CA ALA A 6 -1.83 5.72 -2.04
C ALA A 6 -0.63 4.99 -1.39
N THR A 7 0.15 4.26 -2.19
CA THR A 7 1.33 3.53 -1.70
C THR A 7 2.43 4.48 -1.23
N VAL A 8 2.67 5.59 -1.94
CA VAL A 8 3.65 6.62 -1.54
C VAL A 8 3.23 7.33 -0.25
N GLN A 9 1.96 7.71 -0.14
CA GLN A 9 1.45 8.36 1.07
C GLN A 9 1.51 7.42 2.29
N ALA A 10 1.15 6.14 2.09
CA ALA A 10 1.24 5.15 3.15
C ALA A 10 2.68 4.90 3.59
N ALA A 11 3.66 4.85 2.67
CA ALA A 11 5.06 4.73 3.05
C ALA A 11 5.51 5.91 3.93
N ARG A 12 5.13 7.14 3.58
CA ARG A 12 5.42 8.33 4.39
C ARG A 12 4.84 8.19 5.80
N TYR A 13 3.54 7.92 5.87
CA TYR A 13 2.81 7.80 7.13
C TYR A 13 3.33 6.65 8.01
N ALA A 14 3.78 5.55 7.41
CA ALA A 14 4.43 4.45 8.13
C ALA A 14 5.76 4.89 8.78
N GLY A 15 6.51 5.79 8.12
CA GLY A 15 7.72 6.39 8.67
C GLY A 15 7.45 7.31 9.87
N GLU A 16 6.33 8.04 9.84
CA GLU A 16 5.87 8.90 10.94
C GLU A 16 5.36 8.09 12.14
N LEU A 17 4.66 6.98 11.88
CA LEU A 17 4.15 6.08 12.92
C LEU A 17 5.23 5.15 13.51
N GLY A 18 6.34 4.98 12.81
CA GLY A 18 7.43 4.08 13.22
C GLY A 18 7.14 2.62 12.95
N GLY A 19 6.27 2.28 11.99
CA GLY A 19 6.01 0.89 11.61
C GLY A 19 4.62 0.59 11.04
N ASP A 20 4.30 -0.71 11.04
CA ASP A 20 2.98 -1.24 10.70
C ASP A 20 2.04 -1.13 11.91
N ALA A 21 1.26 -0.06 11.93
CA ALA A 21 0.27 0.21 12.98
C ALA A 21 -1.17 0.12 12.44
N PRO A 22 -2.18 -0.13 13.30
CA PRO A 22 -3.59 -0.18 12.88
C PRO A 22 -4.06 1.10 12.18
N GLU A 23 -3.50 2.25 12.55
CA GLU A 23 -3.76 3.57 11.96
C GLU A 23 -3.29 3.63 10.50
N LEU A 24 -2.11 3.10 10.20
CA LEU A 24 -1.59 2.98 8.83
C LEU A 24 -2.52 2.11 7.96
N ARG A 25 -2.98 0.98 8.51
CA ARG A 25 -3.89 0.05 7.82
C ARG A 25 -5.23 0.71 7.50
N ARG A 26 -5.77 1.53 8.42
CA ARG A 26 -7.00 2.31 8.20
C ARG A 26 -6.79 3.39 7.16
N PHE A 27 -5.73 4.18 7.28
CA PHE A 27 -5.38 5.22 6.32
C PHE A 27 -5.27 4.67 4.88
N LEU A 28 -4.52 3.59 4.70
CA LEU A 28 -4.35 2.97 3.38
C LEU A 28 -5.67 2.39 2.85
N ALA A 29 -6.53 1.83 3.70
CA ALA A 29 -7.84 1.34 3.27
C ALA A 29 -8.75 2.49 2.79
N ASP A 30 -8.70 3.66 3.42
CA ASP A 30 -9.49 4.82 3.02
C ASP A 30 -8.96 5.43 1.71
N GLU A 31 -7.64 5.53 1.54
CA GLU A 31 -7.01 5.96 0.28
C GLU A 31 -7.36 5.02 -0.89
N LEU A 32 -7.31 3.69 -0.66
CA LEU A 32 -7.71 2.71 -1.67
C LEU A 32 -9.19 2.84 -2.04
N ARG A 33 -10.09 3.04 -1.06
CA ARG A 33 -11.51 3.28 -1.33
C ARG A 33 -11.76 4.58 -2.10
N ALA A 34 -11.06 5.66 -1.75
CA ALA A 34 -11.14 6.93 -2.47
C ALA A 34 -10.69 6.78 -3.93
N ALA A 35 -9.76 5.86 -4.20
CA ALA A 35 -9.32 5.46 -5.52
C ALA A 35 -10.23 4.44 -6.24
N GLY A 36 -11.33 4.01 -5.62
CA GLY A 36 -12.25 3.00 -6.16
C GLY A 36 -11.73 1.55 -6.10
N ILE A 37 -10.71 1.29 -5.29
CA ILE A 37 -10.10 -0.03 -5.10
C ILE A 37 -10.66 -0.64 -3.80
N ASP A 38 -11.18 -1.86 -3.87
CA ASP A 38 -11.63 -2.60 -2.69
C ASP A 38 -10.43 -3.08 -1.86
N PRO A 39 -10.19 -2.55 -0.64
CA PRO A 39 -9.05 -2.93 0.17
C PRO A 39 -9.09 -4.40 0.62
N ALA A 40 -10.26 -5.06 0.62
CA ALA A 40 -10.36 -6.50 0.94
C ALA A 40 -9.77 -7.40 -0.16
N ARG A 41 -9.55 -6.85 -1.37
CA ARG A 41 -8.95 -7.55 -2.52
C ARG A 41 -7.48 -7.21 -2.72
N VAL A 42 -6.88 -6.51 -1.76
CA VAL A 42 -5.52 -5.99 -1.84
C VAL A 42 -4.68 -6.58 -0.72
N SER A 43 -3.50 -7.10 -1.08
CA SER A 43 -2.49 -7.56 -0.13
C SER A 43 -1.47 -6.46 0.14
N VAL A 44 -1.30 -6.11 1.41
CA VAL A 44 -0.42 -5.05 1.88
C VAL A 44 0.70 -5.66 2.72
N ASP A 45 1.93 -5.39 2.33
CA ASP A 45 3.16 -5.80 3.01
C ASP A 45 3.93 -4.56 3.49
N VAL A 46 4.26 -4.52 4.78
CA VAL A 46 5.02 -3.43 5.40
C VAL A 46 6.25 -4.03 6.08
N ALA A 47 7.43 -3.61 5.64
CA ALA A 47 8.69 -4.15 6.12
C ALA A 47 9.74 -3.04 6.33
N PRO A 48 10.39 -2.95 7.51
CA PRO A 48 10.14 -3.75 8.71
C PRO A 48 8.86 -3.31 9.46
N SER A 49 8.29 -4.19 10.29
CA SER A 49 7.05 -3.92 11.04
C SER A 49 7.20 -2.81 12.09
N ARG A 50 8.44 -2.51 12.49
CA ARG A 50 8.81 -1.32 13.28
C ARG A 50 10.10 -0.75 12.72
N VAL A 51 10.18 0.57 12.70
CA VAL A 51 11.30 1.32 12.12
C VAL A 51 11.74 2.41 13.10
N GLY A 52 13.03 2.45 13.40
CA GLY A 52 13.67 3.51 14.19
C GLY A 52 14.04 4.72 13.34
N TRP A 53 14.71 5.70 13.96
CA TRP A 53 15.11 6.93 13.29
C TRP A 53 16.00 6.66 12.06
N ARG A 54 15.60 7.20 10.90
CA ARG A 54 16.24 7.07 9.58
C ARG A 54 16.34 5.66 9.00
N GLU A 55 15.80 4.65 9.69
CA GLU A 55 15.72 3.30 9.16
C GLU A 55 14.72 3.26 7.99
N PRO A 56 14.97 2.46 6.95
CA PRO A 56 14.07 2.38 5.81
C PRO A 56 12.81 1.57 6.15
N ILE A 57 11.65 2.05 5.71
CA ILE A 57 10.38 1.32 5.74
C ILE A 57 9.80 1.23 4.34
N ARG A 58 9.46 0.01 3.92
CA ARG A 58 8.84 -0.28 2.63
C ARG A 58 7.38 -0.62 2.85
N VAL A 59 6.51 -0.02 2.04
CA VAL A 59 5.11 -0.41 1.91
C VAL A 59 4.91 -0.93 0.49
N SER A 60 4.41 -2.15 0.37
CA SER A 60 4.05 -2.77 -0.90
C SER A 60 2.56 -3.08 -0.92
N VAL A 61 1.90 -2.72 -2.02
CA VAL A 61 0.46 -2.93 -2.24
C VAL A 61 0.30 -3.75 -3.50
N SER A 62 -0.35 -4.91 -3.39
CA SER A 62 -0.60 -5.82 -4.51
C SER A 62 -2.08 -6.13 -4.65
N SER A 63 -2.61 -6.06 -5.87
CA SER A 63 -4.02 -6.30 -6.18
C SER A 63 -4.15 -7.16 -7.43
N ALA A 64 -5.24 -7.92 -7.51
CA ALA A 64 -5.59 -8.71 -8.68
C ALA A 64 -6.75 -8.00 -9.41
N TYR A 65 -6.47 -7.40 -10.57
CA TYR A 65 -7.47 -6.68 -11.35
C TYR A 65 -8.07 -7.59 -12.44
N PRO A 66 -9.38 -7.90 -12.39
CA PRO A 66 -10.02 -8.68 -13.44
C PRO A 66 -10.21 -7.81 -14.68
N VAL A 67 -9.65 -8.25 -15.80
CA VAL A 67 -9.86 -7.66 -17.12
C VAL A 67 -10.69 -8.64 -17.93
N SER A 68 -11.90 -8.22 -18.30
CA SER A 68 -12.78 -9.01 -19.18
C SER A 68 -13.09 -8.21 -20.42
N ILE A 69 -12.77 -8.78 -21.58
CA ILE A 69 -13.25 -8.32 -22.87
C ILE A 69 -14.36 -9.30 -23.25
N PRO A 70 -15.64 -8.86 -23.29
CA PRO A 70 -16.73 -9.72 -23.75
C PRO A 70 -16.33 -10.40 -25.06
N PHE A 71 -16.82 -11.62 -25.32
CA PHE A 71 -16.53 -12.45 -26.51
C PHE A 71 -15.06 -12.83 -26.80
N LEU A 72 -14.05 -12.26 -26.13
CA LEU A 72 -12.64 -12.52 -26.44
C LEU A 72 -11.93 -13.33 -25.34
N PHE A 73 -11.84 -12.82 -24.11
CA PHE A 73 -11.27 -13.52 -22.95
C PHE A 73 -11.56 -12.78 -21.64
N ALA A 74 -11.37 -13.49 -20.53
CA ALA A 74 -11.22 -12.91 -19.20
C ALA A 74 -9.86 -13.32 -18.63
N THR A 75 -9.12 -12.37 -18.07
CA THR A 75 -7.84 -12.62 -17.40
C THR A 75 -7.72 -11.77 -16.14
N THR A 76 -6.86 -12.18 -15.23
CA THR A 76 -6.56 -11.40 -14.03
C THR A 76 -5.14 -10.86 -14.15
N VAL A 77 -4.98 -9.54 -14.05
CA VAL A 77 -3.68 -8.89 -14.10
C VAL A 77 -3.24 -8.56 -12.68
N PRO A 78 -2.10 -9.08 -12.20
CA PRO A 78 -1.54 -8.66 -10.92
C PRO A 78 -0.96 -7.24 -11.05
N LEU A 79 -1.46 -6.31 -10.24
CA LEU A 79 -0.92 -4.95 -10.11
C LEU A 79 -0.15 -4.86 -8.80
N ARG A 80 1.13 -4.49 -8.87
CA ARG A 80 1.98 -4.29 -7.69
C ARG A 80 2.57 -2.90 -7.70
N SER A 81 2.42 -2.21 -6.57
CA SER A 81 3.08 -0.94 -6.28
C SER A 81 3.91 -1.08 -5.01
N SER A 82 5.03 -0.37 -4.94
CA SER A 82 5.86 -0.33 -3.74
C SER A 82 6.52 1.03 -3.60
N ALA A 83 6.51 1.57 -2.38
CA ALA A 83 7.21 2.80 -2.03
C ALA A 83 8.05 2.58 -0.78
N ILE A 84 9.14 3.34 -0.68
CA ILE A 84 10.07 3.31 0.45
C ILE A 84 10.10 4.70 1.07
N SER A 85 9.94 4.76 2.38
CA SER A 85 10.15 5.95 3.20
C SER A 85 11.20 5.66 4.28
N ARG A 86 11.53 6.66 5.09
CA ARG A 86 12.44 6.53 6.23
C ARG A 86 11.68 6.84 7.51
N GLY A 87 11.98 6.13 8.59
CA GLY A 87 11.43 6.37 9.92
C GLY A 87 11.83 7.75 10.43
N GLU A 88 10.84 8.53 10.85
CA GLU A 88 11.03 9.84 11.49
C GLU A 88 10.84 9.76 13.01
N VAL A 89 10.63 8.54 13.54
CA VAL A 89 10.46 8.31 14.98
C VAL A 89 11.81 8.19 15.66
N ASN A 90 12.10 9.11 16.57
CA ASN A 90 13.25 9.07 17.46
C ASN A 90 12.78 8.49 18.79
N ARG A 91 12.94 7.18 19.02
CA ARG A 91 12.56 6.52 20.28
C ARG A 91 13.72 5.73 20.85
#